data_AF-A0A2W6ZCN8-F1
#
_entry.id   AF-A0A2W6ZCN8-F1
#
_cell.length_a   1.000
_cell.length_b   1.000
_cell.length_c   1.000
_cell.angle_alpha   90.00
_cell.angle_beta   90.00
_cell.angle_gamma   90.00
#
_symmetry.space_group_name_H-M   'P 1'
#
loop_
_entity.id
_entity.type
_entity.pdbx_description
1 polymer ?
#
loop_
_entity_poly.entity_id
_entity_poly.type
_entity_poly.pdbx_seq_one_letter_code
_entity_poly.pdbx_strand_id
1 'polypeptide(L)'
;MKAILPSLLVGSLLTLGLPALAENPRIEIDADTEALSDRAIAQGPIRVVASYTPLDYNADELSNNLTIQLFYNDELQLTTTDTAAMFAGIELIDLDSDGTAEVVVQTFTGGAHCCLATTTYTWQNEQFTPVYFGYLDGGGGDFKDLNGDGLMEFVTLDNAFFYSFSSYAGSYPPSVILTYENGAYRDTSPQFTNYLEDTAAGMRFTVEDPEFADRGDKNGVLAGYVAQNIRLGRYREAWLFMLSHYDRTDDWGLYTYTDDGEATQAYADFPTALYAFLQELGYLDASGRPQPTVERSPVVAEREQF
;
A
#
# COMPACT_ATOMS: atom_id res chain seq x y z
N MET A 1 -20.31 -38.26 62.76
CA MET A 1 -19.26 -37.23 62.58
C MET A 1 -19.60 -36.42 61.33
N LYS A 2 -19.34 -35.11 61.39
CA LYS A 2 -19.67 -34.03 60.45
C LYS A 2 -19.28 -34.32 58.99
N ALA A 3 -20.08 -33.83 58.04
CA ALA A 3 -19.60 -32.92 56.99
C ALA A 3 -20.80 -32.22 56.32
N ILE A 4 -20.90 -30.91 56.54
CA ILE A 4 -21.79 -29.97 55.86
C ILE A 4 -21.04 -29.55 54.58
N LEU A 5 -21.65 -29.71 53.40
CA LEU A 5 -21.14 -29.18 52.15
C LEU A 5 -21.39 -27.65 52.12
N PRO A 6 -20.39 -26.79 51.89
CA PRO A 6 -20.64 -25.39 51.60
C PRO A 6 -20.94 -25.22 50.11
N SER A 7 -22.06 -24.56 49.82
CA SER A 7 -22.41 -24.04 48.50
C SER A 7 -21.38 -22.98 48.07
N LEU A 8 -20.70 -23.22 46.96
CA LEU A 8 -19.91 -22.20 46.27
C LEU A 8 -20.86 -21.30 45.47
N LEU A 9 -20.96 -20.04 45.88
CA LEU A 9 -21.46 -18.96 45.03
C LEU A 9 -20.51 -18.82 43.83
N VAL A 10 -21.01 -19.07 42.64
CA VAL A 10 -20.36 -18.65 41.39
C VAL A 10 -20.62 -17.16 41.24
N GLY A 11 -19.59 -16.35 41.52
CA GLY A 11 -19.62 -14.93 41.23
C GLY A 11 -19.61 -14.70 39.72
N SER A 12 -20.61 -13.99 39.21
CA SER A 12 -20.63 -13.46 37.85
C SER A 12 -19.39 -12.57 37.63
N LEU A 13 -18.46 -13.02 36.78
CA LEU A 13 -17.50 -12.11 36.15
C LEU A 13 -18.31 -11.18 35.23
N LEU A 14 -18.43 -9.92 35.62
CA LEU A 14 -18.70 -8.83 34.68
C LEU A 14 -17.53 -8.78 33.70
N THR A 15 -17.72 -9.30 32.50
CA THR A 15 -16.87 -8.97 31.36
C THR A 15 -17.12 -7.50 31.01
N LEU A 16 -16.27 -6.62 31.52
CA LEU A 16 -16.14 -5.26 30.98
C LEU A 16 -15.68 -5.45 29.53
N GLY A 17 -16.60 -5.27 28.57
CA GLY A 17 -16.24 -5.21 27.16
C GLY A 17 -15.25 -4.07 26.98
N LEU A 18 -14.08 -4.37 26.41
CA LEU A 18 -13.22 -3.34 25.86
C LEU A 18 -14.07 -2.52 24.87
N PRO A 19 -14.00 -1.18 24.91
CA PRO A 19 -14.65 -0.39 23.86
C PRO A 19 -14.06 -0.87 22.53
N ALA A 20 -14.92 -1.35 21.63
CA ALA A 20 -14.52 -1.48 20.24
C ALA A 20 -14.05 -0.09 19.80
N LEU A 21 -12.82 0.01 19.29
CA LEU A 21 -12.40 1.20 18.56
C LEU A 21 -13.49 1.46 17.51
N ALA A 22 -14.10 2.64 17.55
CA ALA A 22 -15.10 2.97 16.55
C ALA A 22 -14.41 2.94 15.19
N GLU A 23 -14.94 2.16 14.25
CA GLU A 23 -14.43 2.19 12.88
C GLU A 23 -14.57 3.60 12.30
N ASN A 24 -13.56 4.04 11.56
CA ASN A 24 -13.58 5.32 10.86
C ASN A 24 -14.82 5.41 9.94
N PRO A 25 -15.49 6.58 9.88
CA PRO A 25 -16.58 6.78 8.95
C PRO A 25 -16.12 6.59 7.51
N ARG A 26 -16.82 5.73 6.76
CA ARG A 26 -16.47 5.43 5.35
C ARG A 26 -17.67 5.26 4.43
N ILE A 27 -17.43 5.51 3.15
CA ILE A 27 -18.29 5.19 2.01
C ILE A 27 -17.50 4.22 1.13
N GLU A 28 -18.05 3.04 0.89
CA GLU A 28 -17.50 2.04 -0.01
C GLU A 28 -18.41 1.91 -1.24
N ILE A 29 -17.79 1.78 -2.40
CA ILE A 29 -18.39 1.49 -3.69
C ILE A 29 -17.67 0.25 -4.22
N ASP A 30 -18.46 -0.76 -4.59
CA ASP A 30 -18.01 -2.01 -5.20
C ASP A 30 -18.71 -2.25 -6.54
N ALA A 31 -18.42 -3.39 -7.16
CA ALA A 31 -18.95 -3.75 -8.48
C ALA A 31 -20.49 -3.92 -8.51
N ASP A 32 -21.12 -4.15 -7.37
CA ASP A 32 -22.56 -4.36 -7.23
C ASP A 32 -23.29 -3.09 -6.73
N THR A 33 -22.55 -2.02 -6.46
CA THR A 33 -23.10 -0.78 -5.90
C THR A 33 -23.95 -0.04 -6.94
N GLU A 34 -25.24 0.11 -6.64
CA GLU A 34 -26.16 0.95 -7.44
C GLU A 34 -25.79 2.44 -7.35
N ALA A 35 -26.44 3.28 -8.17
CA ALA A 35 -26.21 4.72 -8.12
C ALA A 35 -26.48 5.29 -6.72
N LEU A 36 -25.55 6.10 -6.23
CA LEU A 36 -25.61 6.79 -4.94
C LEU A 36 -25.79 8.28 -5.17
N SER A 37 -26.63 8.92 -4.37
CA SER A 37 -26.82 10.38 -4.42
C SER A 37 -26.70 10.96 -3.01
N ASP A 38 -25.82 11.94 -2.88
CA ASP A 38 -25.60 12.75 -1.69
C ASP A 38 -25.34 11.93 -0.41
N ARG A 39 -24.62 10.81 -0.54
CA ARG A 39 -24.23 9.98 0.61
C ARG A 39 -23.21 10.74 1.44
N ALA A 40 -23.52 10.97 2.71
CA ALA A 40 -22.68 11.76 3.60
C ALA A 40 -22.04 10.95 4.73
N ILE A 41 -20.78 11.28 5.05
CA ILE A 41 -20.04 10.88 6.26
C ILE A 41 -19.42 12.12 6.91
N ALA A 42 -19.20 12.10 8.22
CA ALA A 42 -18.62 13.23 8.94
C ALA A 42 -17.83 12.78 10.17
N GLN A 43 -16.78 13.52 10.50
CA GLN A 43 -15.95 13.37 11.68
C GLN A 43 -15.42 14.74 12.10
N GLY A 44 -15.77 15.17 13.31
CA GLY A 44 -15.43 16.51 13.79
C GLY A 44 -15.93 17.61 12.84
N PRO A 45 -15.08 18.56 12.41
CA PRO A 45 -15.47 19.65 11.51
C PRO A 45 -15.56 19.22 10.03
N ILE A 46 -15.12 18.01 9.70
CA ILE A 46 -15.03 17.52 8.31
C ILE A 46 -16.28 16.73 7.96
N ARG A 47 -16.88 17.08 6.82
CA ARG A 47 -17.99 16.33 6.23
C ARG A 47 -17.72 16.10 4.75
N VAL A 48 -18.00 14.89 4.28
CA VAL A 48 -17.88 14.52 2.87
C VAL A 48 -19.24 14.11 2.36
N VAL A 49 -19.57 14.55 1.15
CA VAL A 49 -20.77 14.12 0.42
C VAL A 49 -20.33 13.54 -0.91
N ALA A 50 -20.74 12.30 -1.19
CA ALA A 50 -20.39 11.59 -2.40
C ALA A 50 -21.64 11.20 -3.20
N SER A 51 -21.54 11.36 -4.52
CA SER A 51 -22.53 10.91 -5.49
C SER A 51 -21.83 10.08 -6.55
N TYR A 52 -22.39 8.91 -6.86
CA TYR A 52 -21.79 7.91 -7.75
C TYR A 52 -22.82 7.40 -8.75
N THR A 53 -22.40 7.20 -9.99
CA THR A 53 -23.20 6.50 -11.01
C THR A 53 -22.35 5.40 -11.63
N PRO A 54 -22.84 4.15 -11.75
CA PRO A 54 -22.09 3.08 -12.42
C PRO A 54 -21.68 3.48 -13.84
N LEU A 55 -20.46 3.10 -14.25
CA LEU A 55 -19.99 3.34 -15.61
C LEU A 55 -20.83 2.55 -16.63
N ASP A 56 -21.19 3.21 -17.73
CA ASP A 56 -21.65 2.51 -18.94
C ASP A 56 -20.43 2.13 -19.78
N TYR A 57 -19.99 0.89 -19.67
CA TYR A 57 -18.86 0.35 -20.44
C TYR A 57 -19.09 0.29 -21.96
N ASN A 58 -20.30 0.59 -22.44
CA ASN A 58 -20.60 0.70 -23.87
C ASN A 58 -20.56 2.15 -24.38
N ALA A 59 -20.32 3.13 -23.50
CA ALA A 59 -20.17 4.52 -23.90
C ALA A 59 -18.89 4.74 -24.69
N ASP A 60 -18.93 5.67 -25.65
CA ASP A 60 -17.77 6.01 -26.51
C ASP A 60 -16.61 6.63 -25.71
N GLU A 61 -16.91 7.26 -24.57
CA GLU A 61 -15.93 7.83 -23.63
C GLU A 61 -16.35 7.50 -22.19
N LEU A 62 -15.39 7.00 -21.40
CA LEU A 62 -15.56 6.89 -19.95
C LEU A 62 -15.34 8.28 -19.34
N SER A 63 -16.25 8.70 -18.47
CA SER A 63 -16.16 9.97 -17.76
C SER A 63 -16.12 9.74 -16.26
N ASN A 64 -15.63 10.73 -15.52
CA ASN A 64 -15.66 10.71 -14.06
C ASN A 64 -17.10 10.49 -13.58
N ASN A 65 -17.28 9.43 -12.81
CA ASN A 65 -18.57 8.92 -12.38
C ASN A 65 -18.74 8.95 -10.86
N LEU A 66 -17.73 9.47 -10.14
CA LEU A 66 -17.75 9.79 -8.73
C LEU A 66 -17.58 11.30 -8.54
N THR A 67 -18.49 11.94 -7.83
CA THR A 67 -18.39 13.32 -7.37
C THR A 67 -18.22 13.35 -5.87
N ILE A 68 -17.24 14.12 -5.39
CA ILE A 68 -16.89 14.22 -3.97
C ILE A 68 -16.90 15.70 -3.59
N GLN A 69 -17.69 16.04 -2.57
CA GLN A 69 -17.79 17.38 -2.01
C GLN A 69 -17.24 17.38 -0.59
N LEU A 70 -16.25 18.22 -0.32
CA LEU A 70 -15.58 18.34 0.97
C LEU A 70 -16.04 19.62 1.67
N PHE A 71 -16.49 19.46 2.92
CA PHE A 71 -16.99 20.53 3.76
C PHE A 71 -16.14 20.68 5.01
N TYR A 72 -15.98 21.92 5.46
CA TYR A 72 -15.41 22.27 6.76
C TYR A 72 -16.42 23.14 7.51
N ASN A 73 -16.81 22.75 8.74
CA ASN A 73 -17.85 23.42 9.52
C ASN A 73 -19.14 23.68 8.72
N ASP A 74 -19.59 22.66 7.98
CA ASP A 74 -20.77 22.68 7.11
C ASP A 74 -20.74 23.64 5.91
N GLU A 75 -19.64 24.36 5.68
CA GLU A 75 -19.42 25.15 4.47
C GLU A 75 -18.74 24.30 3.40
N LEU A 76 -19.25 24.34 2.16
CA LEU A 76 -18.63 23.66 1.03
C LEU A 76 -17.32 24.35 0.65
N GLN A 77 -16.23 23.60 0.66
CA GLN A 77 -14.89 24.14 0.41
C GLN A 77 -14.30 23.63 -0.91
N LEU A 78 -14.55 22.35 -1.25
CA LEU A 78 -14.04 21.74 -2.47
C LEU A 78 -15.09 20.82 -3.10
N THR A 79 -15.19 20.83 -4.43
CA THR A 79 -15.85 19.78 -5.21
C THR A 79 -14.83 19.21 -6.18
N THR A 80 -14.69 17.90 -6.20
CA THR A 80 -13.79 17.16 -7.10
C THR A 80 -14.53 15.98 -7.70
N THR A 81 -14.00 15.43 -8.79
CA THR A 81 -14.53 14.24 -9.43
C THR A 81 -13.42 13.26 -9.74
N ASP A 82 -13.76 11.97 -9.76
CA ASP A 82 -12.83 10.90 -10.06
C ASP A 82 -13.55 9.77 -10.83
N THR A 83 -12.77 8.84 -11.37
CA THR A 83 -13.26 7.63 -12.02
C THR A 83 -13.20 6.46 -11.04
N ALA A 84 -14.34 5.83 -10.81
CA ALA A 84 -14.50 4.63 -10.01
C ALA A 84 -15.13 3.52 -10.89
N ALA A 85 -14.27 2.69 -11.49
CA ALA A 85 -14.72 1.65 -12.43
C ALA A 85 -15.41 0.47 -11.72
N MET A 86 -14.78 -0.05 -10.68
CA MET A 86 -15.30 -1.19 -9.90
C MET A 86 -15.18 -1.00 -8.38
N PHE A 87 -14.30 -0.10 -7.95
CA PHE A 87 -14.07 0.13 -6.54
C PHE A 87 -13.80 1.61 -6.29
N ALA A 88 -14.37 2.12 -5.20
CA ALA A 88 -13.90 3.33 -4.54
C ALA A 88 -14.15 3.27 -3.03
N GLY A 89 -13.24 3.84 -2.27
CA GLY A 89 -13.35 4.07 -0.83
C GLY A 89 -13.16 5.54 -0.51
N ILE A 90 -14.01 6.08 0.35
CA ILE A 90 -13.85 7.41 0.94
C ILE A 90 -13.91 7.25 2.45
N GLU A 91 -12.84 7.59 3.15
CA GLU A 91 -12.71 7.40 4.59
C GLU A 91 -12.27 8.70 5.28
N LEU A 92 -12.76 8.92 6.49
CA LEU A 92 -12.30 10.00 7.37
C LEU A 92 -11.37 9.41 8.42
N ILE A 93 -10.09 9.77 8.37
CA ILE A 93 -9.04 9.25 9.27
C ILE A 93 -8.27 10.42 9.84
N ASP A 94 -8.13 10.51 11.17
CA ASP A 94 -7.21 11.46 11.81
C ASP A 94 -5.80 10.84 11.82
N LEU A 95 -5.01 11.15 10.80
CA LEU A 95 -3.76 10.43 10.50
C LEU A 95 -2.57 10.90 11.33
N ASP A 96 -2.62 12.10 11.93
CA ASP A 96 -1.56 12.65 12.77
C ASP A 96 -2.02 13.07 14.18
N SER A 97 -3.24 12.68 14.57
CA SER A 97 -3.84 12.96 15.88
C SER A 97 -3.95 14.44 16.23
N ASP A 98 -4.13 15.30 15.23
CA ASP A 98 -4.35 16.74 15.44
C ASP A 98 -5.81 17.09 15.81
N GLY A 99 -6.71 16.10 15.75
CA GLY A 99 -8.14 16.22 16.04
C GLY A 99 -9.01 16.57 14.83
N THR A 100 -8.41 16.69 13.64
CA THR A 100 -9.07 16.93 12.36
C THR A 100 -8.83 15.71 11.46
N ALA A 101 -9.90 15.12 10.93
CA ALA A 101 -9.73 13.99 10.03
C ALA A 101 -9.27 14.44 8.63
N GLU A 102 -8.30 13.73 8.07
CA GLU A 102 -8.05 13.72 6.64
C GLU A 102 -9.16 12.97 5.89
N VAL A 103 -9.40 13.38 4.65
CA VAL A 103 -10.26 12.64 3.71
C VAL A 103 -9.38 11.79 2.83
N VAL A 104 -9.41 10.48 3.04
CA VAL A 104 -8.71 9.51 2.19
C VAL A 104 -9.67 9.02 1.12
N VAL A 105 -9.27 9.16 -0.14
CA VAL A 105 -10.02 8.69 -1.31
C VAL A 105 -9.16 7.68 -2.06
N GLN A 106 -9.65 6.45 -2.19
CA GLN A 106 -9.03 5.42 -3.01
C GLN A 106 -9.98 5.05 -4.13
N THR A 107 -9.54 5.14 -5.38
CA THR A 107 -10.35 4.81 -6.56
C THR A 107 -9.63 3.81 -7.45
N PHE A 108 -10.41 2.96 -8.11
CA PHE A 108 -9.91 2.08 -9.15
C PHE A 108 -10.32 2.61 -10.52
N THR A 109 -9.34 3.08 -11.30
CA THR A 109 -9.61 3.71 -12.60
C THR A 109 -9.73 2.70 -13.74
N GLY A 110 -9.27 1.45 -13.55
CA GLY A 110 -9.35 0.37 -14.54
C GLY A 110 -7.98 -0.17 -14.94
N GLY A 111 -7.82 -1.50 -14.93
CA GLY A 111 -6.56 -2.20 -15.27
C GLY A 111 -6.50 -3.61 -14.67
N ALA A 112 -5.77 -4.55 -15.27
CA ALA A 112 -5.77 -5.93 -14.78
C ALA A 112 -5.02 -6.10 -13.43
N HIS A 113 -4.03 -5.24 -13.16
CA HIS A 113 -3.07 -5.41 -12.06
C HIS A 113 -2.67 -4.08 -11.37
N CYS A 114 -3.20 -2.94 -11.83
CA CYS A 114 -2.73 -1.59 -11.52
C CYS A 114 -3.84 -0.64 -11.08
N CYS A 115 -3.47 0.64 -11.06
CA CYS A 115 -4.40 1.74 -11.31
C CYS A 115 -5.36 2.00 -10.16
N LEU A 116 -4.89 1.68 -8.95
CA LEU A 116 -5.45 2.22 -7.74
C LEU A 116 -4.83 3.59 -7.45
N ALA A 117 -5.70 4.56 -7.29
CA ALA A 117 -5.36 5.95 -7.13
C ALA A 117 -5.73 6.37 -5.72
N THR A 118 -4.74 6.74 -4.90
CA THR A 118 -4.95 7.19 -3.51
C THR A 118 -4.71 8.69 -3.40
N THR A 119 -5.70 9.44 -2.93
CA THR A 119 -5.56 10.88 -2.64
C THR A 119 -5.95 11.14 -1.20
N THR A 120 -5.11 11.86 -0.47
CA THR A 120 -5.44 12.35 0.87
C THR A 120 -5.71 13.85 0.79
N TYR A 121 -6.86 14.32 1.24
CA TYR A 121 -7.15 15.74 1.37
C TYR A 121 -7.06 16.15 2.82
N THR A 122 -6.28 17.20 3.08
CA THR A 122 -6.05 17.74 4.42
C THR A 122 -6.54 19.17 4.51
N TRP A 123 -7.22 19.51 5.59
CA TRP A 123 -7.64 20.89 5.85
C TRP A 123 -6.50 21.69 6.48
N GLN A 124 -5.86 22.58 5.71
CA GLN A 124 -4.78 23.44 6.18
C GLN A 124 -4.89 24.82 5.54
N ASN A 125 -4.54 25.88 6.29
CA ASN A 125 -4.55 27.25 5.79
C ASN A 125 -5.91 27.65 5.16
N GLU A 126 -7.02 27.26 5.79
CA GLU A 126 -8.39 27.54 5.35
C GLU A 126 -8.77 26.93 3.98
N GLN A 127 -8.11 25.86 3.56
CA GLN A 127 -8.42 25.14 2.33
C GLN A 127 -8.10 23.64 2.43
N PHE A 128 -8.75 22.83 1.58
CA PHE A 128 -8.33 21.44 1.38
C PHE A 128 -7.13 21.37 0.44
N THR A 129 -6.03 20.80 0.92
CA THR A 129 -4.82 20.55 0.14
C THR A 129 -4.69 19.04 -0.14
N PRO A 130 -4.63 18.62 -1.42
CA PRO A 130 -4.48 17.22 -1.77
C PRO A 130 -3.02 16.77 -1.70
N VAL A 131 -2.80 15.53 -1.27
CA VAL A 131 -1.58 14.75 -1.45
C VAL A 131 -1.90 13.61 -2.40
N TYR A 132 -1.28 13.63 -3.58
CA TYR A 132 -1.51 12.63 -4.62
C TYR A 132 -0.48 11.53 -4.54
N PHE A 133 -0.96 10.29 -4.58
CA PHE A 133 -0.14 9.13 -4.88
C PHE A 133 -0.19 8.91 -6.40
N GLY A 134 0.93 8.46 -6.97
CA GLY A 134 0.94 7.82 -8.28
C GLY A 134 0.01 6.61 -8.31
N TYR A 135 -0.24 6.07 -9.50
CA TYR A 135 -1.03 4.84 -9.61
C TYR A 135 -0.27 3.66 -9.02
N LEU A 136 -0.95 2.89 -8.18
CA LEU A 136 -0.38 1.78 -7.44
C LEU A 136 -0.93 0.45 -7.92
N ASP A 137 -0.01 -0.48 -8.16
CA ASP A 137 -0.23 -1.91 -8.32
C ASP A 137 -0.37 -2.59 -6.94
N GLY A 138 -0.64 -3.90 -6.95
CA GLY A 138 -0.57 -4.74 -5.77
C GLY A 138 -1.68 -4.49 -4.76
N GLY A 139 -2.84 -4.02 -5.21
CA GLY A 139 -3.97 -3.70 -4.34
C GLY A 139 -3.94 -2.28 -3.77
N GLY A 140 -3.01 -1.41 -4.20
CA GLY A 140 -3.11 0.03 -4.00
C GLY A 140 -2.77 0.54 -2.60
N GLY A 141 -2.52 -0.38 -1.67
CA GLY A 141 -2.14 -0.10 -0.29
C GLY A 141 -3.33 0.09 0.65
N ASP A 142 -3.07 -0.10 1.94
CA ASP A 142 -4.07 -0.06 3.01
C ASP A 142 -3.60 0.81 4.17
N PHE A 143 -4.54 1.42 4.89
CA PHE A 143 -4.28 2.10 6.16
C PHE A 143 -4.39 1.09 7.33
N LYS A 144 -3.32 0.95 8.12
CA LYS A 144 -3.21 -0.03 9.22
C LYS A 144 -2.46 0.57 10.39
N ASP A 145 -2.97 0.39 11.60
CA ASP A 145 -2.23 0.64 12.83
C ASP A 145 -1.29 -0.54 13.08
N LEU A 146 -0.03 -0.42 12.64
CA LEU A 146 0.94 -1.51 12.68
C LEU A 146 1.59 -1.69 14.06
N ASN A 147 1.59 -0.65 14.88
CA ASN A 147 2.31 -0.62 16.16
C ASN A 147 1.39 -0.52 17.39
N GLY A 148 0.08 -0.35 17.19
CA GLY A 148 -0.94 -0.25 18.22
C GLY A 148 -0.99 1.11 18.93
N ASP A 149 -0.46 2.18 18.32
CA ASP A 149 -0.44 3.52 18.91
C ASP A 149 -1.69 4.36 18.61
N GLY A 150 -2.58 3.84 17.75
CA GLY A 150 -3.83 4.48 17.35
C GLY A 150 -3.71 5.39 16.13
N LEU A 151 -2.51 5.55 15.56
CA LEU A 151 -2.30 6.17 14.25
C LEU A 151 -2.30 5.10 13.16
N MET A 152 -2.73 5.47 11.96
CA MET A 152 -2.75 4.57 10.82
C MET A 152 -1.55 4.84 9.91
N GLU A 153 -0.76 3.80 9.63
CA GLU A 153 0.23 3.83 8.57
C GLU A 153 -0.37 3.46 7.22
N PHE A 154 0.06 4.14 6.17
CA PHE A 154 -0.24 3.69 4.81
C PHE A 154 0.79 2.64 4.37
N VAL A 155 0.32 1.41 4.20
CA VAL A 155 1.13 0.24 3.82
C VAL A 155 0.92 -0.08 2.35
N THR A 156 1.98 0.05 1.56
CA THR A 156 2.00 -0.25 0.13
C THR A 156 3.28 -0.99 -0.26
N LEU A 157 3.58 -1.03 -1.56
CA LEU A 157 4.67 -1.79 -2.15
C LEU A 157 5.55 -0.90 -3.03
N ASP A 158 6.83 -1.22 -3.11
CA ASP A 158 7.74 -0.58 -4.05
C ASP A 158 7.46 -1.06 -5.48
N ASN A 159 6.60 -0.33 -6.19
CA ASN A 159 6.06 -0.73 -7.49
C ASN A 159 7.14 -0.95 -8.57
N ALA A 160 8.34 -0.41 -8.39
CA ALA A 160 9.45 -0.62 -9.32
C ALA A 160 9.85 -2.10 -9.45
N PHE A 161 9.52 -2.95 -8.46
CA PHE A 161 9.82 -4.39 -8.46
C PHE A 161 8.80 -5.21 -9.27
N PHE A 162 7.65 -4.66 -9.63
CA PHE A 162 6.72 -5.36 -10.52
C PHE A 162 7.34 -5.46 -11.91
N TYR A 163 7.28 -6.66 -12.49
CA TYR A 163 7.79 -6.97 -13.83
C TYR A 163 9.30 -6.87 -14.04
N SER A 164 10.10 -6.51 -13.03
CA SER A 164 11.55 -6.31 -13.22
C SER A 164 12.31 -7.63 -13.33
N PHE A 165 11.94 -8.65 -12.55
CA PHE A 165 12.66 -9.93 -12.46
C PHE A 165 11.76 -11.16 -12.51
N SER A 166 10.49 -10.98 -12.87
CA SER A 166 9.51 -12.04 -13.13
C SER A 166 8.24 -11.41 -13.73
N SER A 167 7.26 -12.23 -14.09
CA SER A 167 5.89 -11.77 -14.32
C SER A 167 5.31 -11.04 -13.10
N TYR A 168 4.17 -10.36 -13.27
CA TYR A 168 3.45 -9.73 -12.16
C TYR A 168 3.17 -10.71 -11.01
N ALA A 169 2.67 -11.90 -11.33
CA ALA A 169 2.30 -12.92 -10.36
C ALA A 169 3.50 -13.51 -9.59
N GLY A 170 4.70 -13.42 -10.18
CA GLY A 170 5.95 -13.82 -9.54
C GLY A 170 6.75 -12.67 -8.92
N SER A 171 6.25 -11.43 -9.03
CA SER A 171 6.87 -10.25 -8.43
C SER A 171 6.42 -10.11 -6.98
N TYR A 172 7.37 -10.03 -6.04
CA TYR A 172 7.07 -9.79 -4.62
C TYR A 172 7.82 -8.54 -4.16
N PRO A 173 7.28 -7.33 -4.41
CA PRO A 173 7.97 -6.11 -4.00
C PRO A 173 8.20 -6.01 -2.49
N PRO A 174 9.25 -5.28 -2.05
CA PRO A 174 9.40 -4.93 -0.64
C PRO A 174 8.30 -3.96 -0.20
N SER A 175 7.94 -4.04 1.08
CA SER A 175 6.97 -3.15 1.70
C SER A 175 7.48 -1.71 1.74
N VAL A 176 6.57 -0.77 1.52
CA VAL A 176 6.74 0.66 1.75
C VAL A 176 5.68 1.08 2.75
N ILE A 177 6.10 1.59 3.91
CA ILE A 177 5.22 1.99 4.99
C ILE A 177 5.43 3.48 5.20
N LEU A 178 4.35 4.24 5.07
CA LEU A 178 4.36 5.68 5.18
C LEU A 178 3.60 6.12 6.41
N THR A 179 4.21 7.00 7.19
CA THR A 179 3.51 7.76 8.24
C THR A 179 3.17 9.13 7.70
N TYR A 180 2.00 9.63 8.09
CA TYR A 180 1.54 10.97 7.77
C TYR A 180 1.79 11.92 8.95
N GLU A 181 2.30 13.11 8.68
CA GLU A 181 2.46 14.16 9.68
C GLU A 181 2.38 15.54 9.01
N ASN A 182 1.44 16.37 9.45
CA ASN A 182 1.33 17.78 9.08
C ASN A 182 1.37 18.02 7.56
N GLY A 183 0.47 17.37 6.81
CA GLY A 183 0.34 17.58 5.36
C GLY A 183 1.21 16.69 4.48
N ALA A 184 2.03 15.81 5.05
CA ALA A 184 3.02 15.05 4.28
C ALA A 184 3.17 13.60 4.73
N TYR A 185 3.35 12.70 3.76
CA TYR A 185 3.77 11.33 3.99
C TYR A 185 5.30 11.22 3.94
N ARG A 186 5.87 10.34 4.78
CA ARG A 186 7.30 10.00 4.78
C ARG A 186 7.47 8.49 4.84
N ASP A 187 8.43 7.93 4.08
CA ASP A 187 8.79 6.52 4.23
C ASP A 187 9.45 6.28 5.59
N THR A 188 8.74 5.57 6.44
CA THR A 188 9.16 5.19 7.79
C THR A 188 9.25 3.69 7.97
N SER A 189 9.29 2.93 6.86
CA SER A 189 9.36 1.47 6.85
C SER A 189 10.32 0.86 7.88
N PRO A 190 11.56 1.36 8.07
CA PRO A 190 12.49 0.77 9.04
C PRO A 190 12.02 0.79 10.50
N GLN A 191 11.01 1.58 10.84
CA GLN A 191 10.43 1.64 12.18
C GLN A 191 9.51 0.43 12.47
N PHE A 192 8.93 -0.18 11.44
CA PHE A 192 7.94 -1.25 11.53
C PHE A 192 8.57 -2.64 11.34
N THR A 193 9.61 -2.92 12.13
CA THR A 193 10.45 -4.12 11.98
C THR A 193 9.66 -5.43 12.01
N ASN A 194 8.67 -5.59 12.89
CA ASN A 194 7.85 -6.81 12.96
C ASN A 194 7.13 -7.09 11.62
N TYR A 195 6.48 -6.08 11.04
CA TYR A 195 5.81 -6.21 9.74
C TYR A 195 6.81 -6.57 8.64
N LEU A 196 7.97 -5.92 8.65
CA LEU A 196 9.00 -6.18 7.66
C LEU A 196 9.59 -7.60 7.78
N GLU A 197 9.77 -8.09 9.00
CA GLU A 197 10.25 -9.45 9.30
C GLU A 197 9.24 -10.51 8.88
N ASP A 198 7.96 -10.32 9.19
CA ASP A 198 6.88 -11.22 8.80
C ASP A 198 6.78 -11.32 7.27
N THR A 199 6.88 -10.18 6.59
CA THR A 199 6.90 -10.13 5.11
C THR A 199 8.13 -10.87 4.55
N ALA A 200 9.32 -10.63 5.11
CA ALA A 200 10.53 -11.33 4.67
C ALA A 200 10.46 -12.84 4.92
N ALA A 201 9.87 -13.26 6.04
CA ALA A 201 9.64 -14.67 6.36
C ALA A 201 8.67 -15.32 5.37
N GLY A 202 7.60 -14.62 4.98
CA GLY A 202 6.68 -15.06 3.93
C GLY A 202 7.37 -15.23 2.57
N MET A 203 8.16 -14.25 2.14
CA MET A 203 8.95 -14.34 0.89
C MET A 203 9.91 -15.54 0.92
N ARG A 204 10.60 -15.75 2.05
CA ARG A 204 11.51 -16.89 2.23
C ARG A 204 10.76 -18.22 2.15
N PHE A 205 9.61 -18.33 2.81
CA PHE A 205 8.76 -19.51 2.76
C PHE A 205 8.35 -19.82 1.30
N THR A 206 7.93 -18.80 0.53
CA THR A 206 7.60 -18.96 -0.89
C THR A 206 8.77 -19.49 -1.72
N VAL A 207 9.99 -19.00 -1.50
CA VAL A 207 11.19 -19.49 -2.23
C VAL A 207 11.55 -20.94 -1.87
N GLU A 208 11.36 -21.32 -0.60
CA GLU A 208 11.66 -22.66 -0.09
C GLU A 208 10.54 -23.68 -0.39
N ASP A 209 9.35 -23.23 -0.78
CA ASP A 209 8.22 -24.10 -1.19
C ASP A 209 8.53 -24.83 -2.52
N PRO A 210 8.57 -26.18 -2.52
CA PRO A 210 8.78 -26.96 -3.75
C PRO A 210 7.76 -26.69 -4.86
N GLU A 211 6.49 -26.41 -4.53
CA GLU A 211 5.45 -26.20 -5.55
C GLU A 211 5.58 -24.86 -6.28
N PHE A 212 6.09 -23.84 -5.59
CA PHE A 212 6.44 -22.58 -6.19
C PHE A 212 7.78 -22.68 -6.92
N ALA A 213 8.71 -23.46 -6.37
CA ALA A 213 10.05 -23.59 -6.88
C ALA A 213 10.13 -24.07 -8.33
N ASP A 214 9.16 -24.89 -8.75
CA ASP A 214 9.10 -25.45 -10.09
C ASP A 214 8.43 -24.51 -11.13
N ARG A 215 7.91 -23.34 -10.71
CA ARG A 215 7.19 -22.39 -11.59
C ARG A 215 8.10 -21.42 -12.35
N GLY A 216 9.38 -21.31 -11.99
CA GLY A 216 10.35 -20.46 -12.69
C GLY A 216 10.33 -18.97 -12.29
N ASP A 217 9.62 -18.59 -11.23
CA ASP A 217 9.43 -17.18 -10.83
C ASP A 217 10.23 -16.76 -9.58
N LYS A 218 11.24 -17.55 -9.18
CA LYS A 218 11.99 -17.32 -7.92
C LYS A 218 12.75 -15.99 -7.91
N ASN A 219 13.23 -15.53 -9.05
CA ASN A 219 14.07 -14.34 -9.13
C ASN A 219 13.29 -13.08 -8.76
N GLY A 220 12.00 -12.99 -9.13
CA GLY A 220 11.09 -11.93 -8.68
C GLY A 220 10.92 -11.89 -7.16
N VAL A 221 10.76 -13.06 -6.52
CA VAL A 221 10.65 -13.14 -5.05
C VAL A 221 11.96 -12.78 -4.37
N LEU A 222 13.09 -13.28 -4.89
CA LEU A 222 14.41 -13.04 -4.32
C LEU A 222 14.84 -11.58 -4.44
N ALA A 223 14.47 -10.89 -5.52
CA ALA A 223 14.74 -9.48 -5.71
C ALA A 223 14.11 -8.64 -4.57
N GLY A 224 12.81 -8.84 -4.34
CA GLY A 224 12.12 -8.17 -3.24
C GLY A 224 12.59 -8.61 -1.86
N TYR A 225 12.87 -9.90 -1.66
CA TYR A 225 13.43 -10.41 -0.41
C TYR A 225 14.73 -9.71 -0.02
N VAL A 226 15.64 -9.48 -0.97
CA VAL A 226 16.88 -8.74 -0.71
C VAL A 226 16.57 -7.30 -0.30
N ALA A 227 15.71 -6.59 -1.02
CA ALA A 227 15.36 -5.20 -0.72
C ALA A 227 14.63 -5.05 0.63
N GLN A 228 13.70 -5.95 0.93
CA GLN A 228 13.01 -6.07 2.21
C GLN A 228 14.01 -6.21 3.36
N ASN A 229 15.01 -7.10 3.19
CA ASN A 229 16.03 -7.33 4.19
C ASN A 229 17.08 -6.21 4.27
N ILE A 230 17.29 -5.42 3.22
CA ILE A 230 18.08 -4.20 3.29
C ILE A 230 17.44 -3.22 4.29
N ARG A 231 16.11 -3.04 4.24
CA ARG A 231 15.36 -2.21 5.21
C ARG A 231 15.50 -2.71 6.65
N LEU A 232 15.65 -4.01 6.84
CA LEU A 232 15.93 -4.66 8.14
C LEU A 232 17.43 -4.61 8.56
N GLY A 233 18.32 -4.08 7.72
CA GLY A 233 19.77 -4.10 7.97
C GLY A 233 20.43 -5.48 7.80
N ARG A 234 19.75 -6.43 7.14
CA ARG A 234 20.16 -7.84 6.96
C ARG A 234 20.69 -8.17 5.56
N TYR A 235 21.15 -7.16 4.81
CA TYR A 235 21.59 -7.30 3.41
C TYR A 235 22.50 -8.51 3.14
N ARG A 236 23.58 -8.71 3.94
CA ARG A 236 24.56 -9.79 3.69
C ARG A 236 23.91 -11.18 3.77
N GLU A 237 23.06 -11.39 4.76
CA GLU A 237 22.36 -12.67 4.93
C GLU A 237 21.42 -12.91 3.75
N ALA A 238 20.62 -11.90 3.40
CA ALA A 238 19.67 -12.00 2.31
C ALA A 238 20.34 -12.19 0.94
N TRP A 239 21.48 -11.52 0.71
CA TRP A 239 22.25 -11.69 -0.51
C TRP A 239 22.80 -13.11 -0.65
N LEU A 240 23.34 -13.69 0.42
CA LEU A 240 23.81 -15.07 0.42
C LEU A 240 22.68 -16.07 0.19
N PHE A 241 21.51 -15.83 0.79
CA PHE A 241 20.31 -16.62 0.55
C PHE A 241 19.87 -16.54 -0.92
N MET A 242 19.87 -15.35 -1.53
CA MET A 242 19.58 -15.19 -2.94
C MET A 242 20.57 -15.97 -3.82
N LEU A 243 21.88 -15.86 -3.56
CA LEU A 243 22.91 -16.58 -4.33
C LEU A 243 22.76 -18.10 -4.31
N SER A 244 22.19 -18.66 -3.23
CA SER A 244 21.95 -20.09 -3.11
C SER A 244 20.65 -20.58 -3.75
N HIS A 245 19.70 -19.69 -4.06
CA HIS A 245 18.34 -20.06 -4.48
C HIS A 245 17.91 -19.54 -5.86
N TYR A 246 18.59 -18.52 -6.41
CA TYR A 246 18.18 -17.91 -7.68
C TYR A 246 18.20 -18.91 -8.83
N ASP A 247 17.27 -18.73 -9.77
CA ASP A 247 17.24 -19.50 -11.00
C ASP A 247 18.29 -18.95 -11.97
N ARG A 248 19.26 -19.79 -12.31
CA ARG A 248 20.39 -19.45 -13.20
C ARG A 248 20.03 -19.53 -14.68
N THR A 249 18.89 -20.10 -15.00
CA THR A 249 18.44 -20.34 -16.38
C THR A 249 17.43 -19.31 -16.84
N ASP A 250 16.83 -18.57 -15.90
CA ASP A 250 15.93 -17.46 -16.16
C ASP A 250 16.70 -16.21 -16.61
N ASP A 251 16.26 -15.63 -17.73
CA ASP A 251 16.83 -14.45 -18.36
C ASP A 251 15.96 -13.20 -18.24
N TRP A 252 14.82 -13.29 -17.53
CA TRP A 252 13.96 -12.15 -17.25
C TRP A 252 14.72 -11.07 -16.47
N GLY A 253 14.62 -9.82 -16.93
CA GLY A 253 15.27 -8.68 -16.25
C GLY A 253 16.78 -8.58 -16.48
N LEU A 254 17.38 -9.45 -17.29
CA LEU A 254 18.81 -9.36 -17.63
C LEU A 254 19.09 -8.33 -18.73
N TYR A 255 18.06 -7.84 -19.41
CA TYR A 255 18.19 -6.90 -20.52
C TYR A 255 17.33 -5.67 -20.27
N THR A 256 17.88 -4.49 -20.55
CA THR A 256 17.11 -3.26 -20.72
C THR A 256 17.00 -2.95 -22.20
N TYR A 257 15.90 -2.32 -22.63
CA TYR A 257 15.63 -2.05 -24.04
C TYR A 257 15.41 -0.54 -24.28
N THR A 258 15.73 -0.06 -25.48
CA THR A 258 15.23 1.23 -25.98
C THR A 258 13.74 1.14 -26.31
N ASP A 259 13.11 2.29 -26.51
CA ASP A 259 11.73 2.37 -27.06
C ASP A 259 11.60 1.67 -28.42
N ASP A 260 12.69 1.57 -29.20
CA ASP A 260 12.77 0.87 -30.48
C ASP A 260 13.02 -0.66 -30.32
N GLY A 261 13.10 -1.16 -29.09
CA GLY A 261 13.28 -2.59 -28.77
C GLY A 261 14.73 -3.09 -28.87
N GLU A 262 15.72 -2.20 -28.97
CA GLU A 262 17.13 -2.60 -28.97
C GLU A 262 17.66 -2.75 -27.54
N ALA A 263 18.35 -3.85 -27.24
CA ALA A 263 18.93 -4.04 -25.91
C ALA A 263 20.04 -3.00 -25.64
N THR A 264 19.82 -2.14 -24.63
CA THR A 264 20.75 -1.08 -24.21
C THR A 264 21.77 -1.55 -23.20
N GLN A 265 21.40 -2.52 -22.37
CA GLN A 265 22.26 -3.12 -21.36
C GLN A 265 21.94 -4.60 -21.26
N ALA A 266 22.98 -5.41 -21.08
CA ALA A 266 22.87 -6.83 -20.83
C ALA A 266 23.70 -7.18 -19.59
N TYR A 267 23.04 -7.76 -18.60
CA TYR A 267 23.67 -8.28 -17.40
C TYR A 267 24.05 -9.75 -17.60
N ALA A 268 25.19 -10.16 -17.02
CA ALA A 268 25.68 -11.53 -17.19
C ALA A 268 24.82 -12.57 -16.46
N ASP A 269 24.20 -12.17 -15.35
CA ASP A 269 23.34 -13.00 -14.52
C ASP A 269 22.41 -12.15 -13.64
N PHE A 270 21.42 -12.80 -13.02
CA PHE A 270 20.46 -12.17 -12.12
C PHE A 270 21.12 -11.43 -10.95
N PRO A 271 22.10 -11.96 -10.21
CA PRO A 271 22.78 -11.22 -9.16
C PRO A 271 23.40 -9.90 -9.63
N THR A 272 24.00 -9.87 -10.83
CA THR A 272 24.56 -8.66 -11.41
C THR A 272 23.48 -7.64 -11.75
N ALA A 273 22.37 -8.09 -12.35
CA ALA A 273 21.23 -7.24 -12.69
C ALA A 273 20.57 -6.67 -11.43
N LEU A 274 20.29 -7.52 -10.44
CA LEU A 274 19.70 -7.13 -9.17
C LEU A 274 20.58 -6.13 -8.42
N TYR A 275 21.90 -6.33 -8.41
CA TYR A 275 22.81 -5.38 -7.76
C TYR A 275 22.71 -3.98 -8.38
N ALA A 276 22.71 -3.88 -9.71
CA ALA A 276 22.58 -2.61 -10.41
C ALA A 276 21.21 -1.97 -10.15
N PHE A 277 20.14 -2.76 -10.20
CA PHE A 277 18.78 -2.32 -9.90
C PHE A 277 18.63 -1.77 -8.47
N LEU A 278 19.19 -2.46 -7.47
CA LEU A 278 19.19 -1.99 -6.09
C LEU A 278 20.00 -0.70 -5.91
N GLN A 279 21.05 -0.48 -6.69
CA GLN A 279 21.78 0.78 -6.71
C GLN A 279 20.96 1.91 -7.33
N GLU A 280 20.29 1.65 -8.46
CA GLU A 280 19.42 2.60 -9.14
C GLU A 280 18.28 3.07 -8.23
N LEU A 281 17.66 2.12 -7.51
CA LEU A 281 16.58 2.42 -6.57
C LEU A 281 17.05 2.99 -5.22
N GLY A 282 18.36 3.04 -4.97
CA GLY A 282 18.94 3.60 -3.76
C GLY A 282 18.98 2.67 -2.54
N TYR A 283 18.54 1.41 -2.67
CA TYR A 283 18.74 0.38 -1.64
C TYR A 283 20.23 0.09 -1.39
N LEU A 284 21.07 0.30 -2.39
CA LEU A 284 22.53 0.33 -2.29
C LEU A 284 23.04 1.71 -2.71
N ASP A 285 24.02 2.26 -1.99
CA ASP A 285 24.69 3.48 -2.46
C ASP A 285 25.62 3.21 -3.65
N ALA A 286 26.22 4.27 -4.21
CA ALA A 286 27.17 4.16 -5.32
C ALA A 286 28.39 3.27 -5.03
N SER A 287 28.70 3.00 -3.75
CA SER A 287 29.77 2.10 -3.31
C SER A 287 29.28 0.69 -2.96
N GLY A 288 27.99 0.41 -3.10
CA GLY A 288 27.39 -0.89 -2.78
C GLY A 288 27.01 -1.07 -1.31
N ARG A 289 27.00 -0.01 -0.50
CA ARG A 289 26.62 -0.10 0.91
C ARG A 289 25.09 -0.05 1.05
N PRO A 290 24.48 -0.99 1.79
CA PRO A 290 23.03 -1.02 1.97
C PRO A 290 22.53 0.22 2.72
N GLN A 291 21.41 0.75 2.25
CA GLN A 291 20.69 1.87 2.85
C GLN A 291 19.37 1.34 3.44
N PRO A 292 19.26 1.17 4.77
CA PRO A 292 18.01 0.73 5.38
C PRO A 292 16.89 1.77 5.22
N THR A 293 17.25 3.05 5.20
CA THR A 293 16.35 4.18 4.98
C THR A 293 16.45 4.64 3.53
N VAL A 294 15.50 4.20 2.71
CA VAL A 294 15.33 4.66 1.33
C VAL A 294 13.96 5.31 1.24
N GLU A 295 13.89 6.54 0.77
CA GLU A 295 12.60 7.20 0.50
C GLU A 295 11.99 6.58 -0.75
N ARG A 296 10.91 5.81 -0.58
CA ARG A 296 10.14 5.20 -1.69
C ARG A 296 8.67 5.61 -1.65
N SER A 297 8.36 6.75 -1.01
CA SER A 297 7.02 7.31 -1.08
C SER A 297 6.62 7.56 -2.55
N PRO A 298 5.50 6.99 -3.02
CA PRO A 298 4.99 7.19 -4.37
C PRO A 298 4.18 8.50 -4.50
N VAL A 299 4.39 9.45 -3.58
CA VAL A 299 3.75 10.76 -3.63
C VAL A 299 4.27 11.55 -4.83
N VAL A 300 3.34 12.11 -5.60
CA VAL A 300 3.59 12.91 -6.79
C VAL A 300 2.99 14.31 -6.63
N ALA A 301 3.53 15.28 -7.35
CA ALA A 301 3.05 16.66 -7.26
C ALA A 301 1.60 16.81 -7.80
N GLU A 302 1.29 16.09 -8.88
CA GLU A 302 -0.01 16.05 -9.53
C GLU A 302 -0.28 14.64 -10.03
N ARG A 303 -1.55 14.23 -10.08
CA ARG A 303 -1.95 12.96 -10.70
C ARG A 303 -2.18 13.18 -12.19
N GLU A 304 -1.47 12.44 -13.02
CA GLU A 304 -1.75 12.38 -14.45
C GLU A 304 -3.16 11.79 -14.67
N GLN A 305 -3.97 12.52 -15.43
CA GLN A 305 -5.29 12.05 -15.85
C GLN A 305 -5.11 11.14 -17.07
N PHE A 306 -5.71 9.96 -17.03
CA PHE A 306 -5.74 9.02 -18.16
C PHE A 306 -6.66 9.52 -19.28
#